data_AF-A0A833VI89-F1
#
_entry.id   AF-A0A833VI89-F1
#
_cell.length_a   1.000
_cell.length_b   1.000
_cell.length_c   1.000
_cell.angle_alpha   90.00
_cell.angle_beta   90.00
_cell.angle_gamma   90.00
#
_symmetry.space_group_name_H-M   'P 1'
#
loop_
_entity.id
_entity.type
_entity.pdbx_description
1 polymer ?
#
loop_
_entity_poly.entity_id
_entity_poly.type
_entity_poly.pdbx_seq_one_letter_code
_entity_poly.pdbx_strand_id
1 'polypeptide(L)'
;MEVVVSAPGKVLLTGGYLVLERPNAGIVLSTTARFYAIVRPIYDEIMPDSWAWVAKTGLGSSAAMTTSVVASLLHYLGAVSIPLSGNKYTENGNGINSGLDLVHAIAQSAHCIAQGKIGSGFDVSSAVYGSQKYVRFSPQVLTSTQDSSWRRLPEIVSDVLKQKWDHENKPFSLPPFLTLLLGEPGTGGSSTPSMVGSVKKWQNSDPTTSQEIWQKLADSNSLLELQLKNLNKYSLDHYDSYKHVITACSRLPYNNWIEMVSDQVGELIVKSLLATREAFLQIRHFLCEMGKNAGVPVSLSLFYFLF
;
A
#
# COMPACT_ATOMS: atom_id res chain seq x y z
N MET A 1 -18.22 16.66 -22.39
CA MET A 1 -18.20 15.22 -22.06
C MET A 1 -17.85 15.11 -20.58
N GLU A 2 -18.58 14.32 -19.80
CA GLU A 2 -18.29 14.10 -18.39
C GLU A 2 -17.25 12.97 -18.25
N VAL A 3 -16.27 13.14 -17.37
CA VAL A 3 -15.25 12.14 -17.05
C VAL A 3 -15.38 11.75 -15.59
N VAL A 4 -15.51 10.45 -15.33
CA VAL A 4 -15.54 9.89 -13.98
C VAL A 4 -14.35 8.94 -13.82
N VAL A 5 -13.46 9.25 -12.89
CA VAL A 5 -12.32 8.39 -12.54
C VAL A 5 -12.40 8.02 -11.07
N SER A 6 -11.93 6.82 -10.73
CA SER A 6 -11.86 6.40 -9.34
C SER A 6 -10.52 5.80 -8.98
N ALA A 7 -10.09 6.00 -7.73
CA ALA A 7 -8.89 5.41 -7.16
C ALA A 7 -9.23 4.68 -5.85
N PRO A 8 -8.68 3.48 -5.61
CA PRO A 8 -8.93 2.72 -4.39
C PRO A 8 -8.22 3.34 -3.18
N GLY A 9 -8.77 3.10 -1.99
CA GLY A 9 -8.04 3.22 -0.73
C GLY A 9 -6.98 2.14 -0.59
N LYS A 10 -6.22 2.18 0.50
CA LYS A 10 -5.08 1.27 0.71
C LYS A 10 -4.91 0.82 2.15
N VAL A 11 -4.24 -0.32 2.27
CA VAL A 11 -3.95 -1.00 3.53
C VAL A 11 -2.53 -1.55 3.44
N LEU A 12 -1.65 -1.14 4.37
CA LEU A 12 -0.27 -1.63 4.42
C LEU A 12 -0.23 -2.91 5.24
N LEU A 13 -0.22 -4.07 4.58
CA LEU A 13 -0.20 -5.37 5.23
C LEU A 13 1.11 -5.58 6.01
N THR A 14 2.23 -5.23 5.39
CA THR A 14 3.55 -5.28 6.03
C THR A 14 4.49 -4.24 5.40
N GLY A 15 5.62 -3.96 6.07
CA GLY A 15 6.62 -2.96 5.70
C GLY A 15 6.69 -1.80 6.69
N GLY A 16 5.58 -1.44 7.34
CA GLY A 16 5.52 -0.48 8.45
C GLY A 16 6.46 0.73 8.30
N TYR A 17 7.40 0.89 9.24
CA TYR A 17 8.43 1.93 9.20
C TYR A 17 9.58 1.61 8.23
N LEU A 18 9.84 0.34 7.96
CA LEU A 18 10.91 -0.12 7.08
C LEU A 18 10.74 0.40 5.65
N VAL A 19 9.50 0.49 5.15
CA VAL A 19 9.20 0.97 3.78
C VAL A 19 9.66 2.43 3.52
N LEU A 20 10.03 3.17 4.57
CA LEU A 20 10.60 4.51 4.44
C LEU A 20 12.03 4.48 3.89
N GLU A 21 12.71 3.33 3.96
CA GLU A 21 14.13 3.18 3.64
C GLU A 21 14.36 2.02 2.68
N ARG A 22 15.10 2.29 1.60
CA ARG A 22 15.53 1.24 0.67
C ARG A 22 16.55 0.31 1.35
N PRO A 23 16.59 -0.98 1.00
CA PRO A 23 15.80 -1.68 -0.04
C PRO A 23 14.50 -2.31 0.48
N ASN A 24 14.01 -1.90 1.66
CA ASN A 24 12.89 -2.60 2.30
C ASN A 24 11.59 -2.43 1.51
N ALA A 25 10.87 -3.54 1.35
CA ALA A 25 9.58 -3.56 0.68
C ALA A 25 8.41 -3.49 1.67
N GLY A 26 7.29 -2.95 1.22
CA GLY A 26 5.99 -3.08 1.87
C GLY A 26 5.00 -3.83 0.99
N ILE A 27 4.14 -4.64 1.59
CA ILE A 27 2.99 -5.24 0.90
C ILE A 27 1.80 -4.31 1.13
N VAL A 28 1.27 -3.75 0.05
CA VAL A 28 0.14 -2.84 0.06
C VAL A 28 -1.02 -3.48 -0.67
N LEU A 29 -2.19 -3.51 -0.03
CA LEU A 29 -3.41 -4.01 -0.60
C LEU A 29 -4.37 -2.84 -0.84
N SER A 30 -4.88 -2.74 -2.06
CA SER A 30 -5.93 -1.78 -2.39
C SER A 30 -7.27 -2.28 -1.85
N THR A 31 -8.06 -1.36 -1.31
CA THR A 31 -9.39 -1.68 -0.79
C THR A 31 -10.44 -1.55 -1.89
N THR A 32 -11.60 -2.16 -1.64
CA THR A 32 -12.80 -1.96 -2.46
C THR A 32 -13.46 -0.60 -2.23
N ALA A 33 -13.10 0.12 -1.17
CA ALA A 33 -13.52 1.50 -0.95
C ALA A 33 -12.74 2.43 -1.90
N ARG A 34 -13.46 3.26 -2.66
CA ARG A 34 -12.88 4.09 -3.72
C ARG A 34 -13.28 5.55 -3.58
N PHE A 35 -12.39 6.43 -4.00
CA PHE A 35 -12.65 7.84 -4.23
C PHE A 35 -13.02 8.05 -5.68
N TYR A 36 -14.04 8.86 -5.95
CA TYR A 36 -14.50 9.18 -7.30
C TYR A 36 -14.31 10.68 -7.55
N ALA A 37 -13.71 11.01 -8.69
CA ALA A 37 -13.57 12.37 -9.17
C ALA A 37 -14.36 12.51 -10.47
N ILE A 38 -15.22 13.52 -10.52
CA ILE A 38 -16.08 13.83 -11.66
C ILE A 38 -15.63 15.18 -12.23
N VAL A 39 -15.23 15.18 -13.50
CA VAL A 39 -14.86 16.38 -14.24
C VAL A 39 -15.90 16.61 -15.33
N ARG A 40 -16.55 17.77 -15.29
CA ARG A 40 -17.56 18.20 -16.25
C ARG A 40 -17.36 19.67 -16.61
N PRO A 41 -17.76 20.11 -17.81
CA PRO A 41 -17.81 21.54 -18.12
C PRO A 41 -18.75 22.24 -17.14
N ILE A 42 -18.34 23.43 -16.70
CA ILE A 42 -19.17 24.28 -15.84
C ILE A 42 -20.12 25.04 -16.76
N TYR A 43 -21.41 24.74 -16.67
CA TYR A 43 -22.46 25.44 -17.42
C TYR A 43 -23.25 26.44 -16.55
N ASP A 44 -23.18 26.33 -15.22
CA ASP A 44 -23.91 27.16 -14.24
C ASP A 44 -22.95 27.73 -13.16
N GLU A 45 -23.34 28.83 -12.50
CA GLU A 45 -22.60 29.39 -11.35
C GLU A 45 -22.47 28.37 -10.21
N ILE A 46 -21.23 28.16 -9.74
CA ILE A 46 -20.96 27.23 -8.63
C ILE A 46 -21.47 27.88 -7.33
N MET A 47 -22.48 27.26 -6.72
CA MET A 47 -22.95 27.67 -5.40
C MET A 47 -21.82 27.53 -4.36
N PRO A 48 -21.54 28.57 -3.55
CA PRO A 48 -20.41 28.60 -2.60
C PRO A 48 -20.37 27.43 -1.60
N ASP A 49 -21.52 26.82 -1.30
CA ASP A 49 -21.68 25.80 -0.25
C ASP A 49 -21.64 24.36 -0.75
N SER A 50 -21.16 24.13 -1.98
CA SER A 50 -21.12 22.81 -2.62
C SER A 50 -19.96 21.90 -2.19
N TRP A 51 -19.30 22.18 -1.07
CA TRP A 51 -18.18 21.38 -0.56
C TRP A 51 -18.63 20.37 0.51
N ALA A 52 -18.21 19.12 0.38
CA ALA A 52 -18.46 18.07 1.38
C ALA A 52 -17.19 17.81 2.21
N TRP A 53 -17.32 17.79 3.53
CA TRP A 53 -16.22 17.45 4.43
C TRP A 53 -16.04 15.93 4.47
N VAL A 54 -14.87 15.44 4.05
CA VAL A 54 -14.54 14.01 4.12
C VAL A 54 -13.76 13.74 5.41
N ALA A 55 -14.34 12.94 6.30
CA ALA A 55 -13.66 12.46 7.50
C ALA A 55 -12.47 11.55 7.12
N LYS A 56 -11.33 11.72 7.79
CA LYS A 56 -10.13 10.89 7.58
C LYS A 56 -10.31 9.54 8.28
N THR A 57 -10.39 8.45 7.51
CA THR A 57 -10.49 7.07 8.03
C THR A 57 -9.13 6.36 8.14
N GLY A 58 -8.01 7.03 7.87
CA GLY A 58 -6.67 6.44 7.90
C GLY A 58 -6.34 5.50 6.71
N LEU A 59 -7.29 5.17 5.85
CA LEU A 59 -7.15 4.27 4.69
C LEU A 59 -6.47 4.90 3.45
N GLY A 60 -5.63 5.91 3.65
CA GLY A 60 -4.97 6.63 2.55
C GLY A 60 -5.89 7.59 1.78
N SER A 61 -6.93 8.13 2.42
CA SER A 61 -7.96 8.98 1.81
C SER A 61 -7.40 10.13 0.95
N SER A 62 -6.31 10.80 1.40
CA SER A 62 -5.73 11.91 0.65
C SER A 62 -4.99 11.47 -0.62
N ALA A 63 -4.32 10.32 -0.59
CA ALA A 63 -3.60 9.80 -1.76
C ALA A 63 -4.58 9.30 -2.83
N ALA A 64 -5.62 8.56 -2.42
CA ALA A 64 -6.67 8.11 -3.33
C ALA A 64 -7.43 9.31 -3.94
N MET A 65 -7.80 10.30 -3.13
CA MET A 65 -8.42 11.54 -3.62
C MET A 65 -7.51 12.27 -4.61
N THR A 66 -6.25 12.54 -4.26
CA THR A 66 -5.29 13.22 -5.13
C THR A 66 -5.12 12.47 -6.45
N THR A 67 -4.97 11.15 -6.39
CA THR A 67 -4.83 10.30 -7.58
C THR A 67 -6.06 10.35 -8.46
N SER A 68 -7.26 10.24 -7.90
CA SER A 68 -8.51 10.29 -8.67
C SER A 68 -8.71 11.63 -9.39
N VAL A 69 -8.36 12.75 -8.75
CA VAL A 69 -8.46 14.10 -9.32
C VAL A 69 -7.40 14.32 -10.41
N VAL A 70 -6.15 13.94 -10.16
CA VAL A 70 -5.08 14.06 -11.17
C VAL A 70 -5.41 13.22 -12.40
N ALA A 71 -5.81 11.97 -12.18
CA ALA A 71 -6.17 11.04 -13.24
C ALA A 71 -7.37 11.54 -14.06
N SER A 72 -8.43 12.08 -13.43
CA SER A 72 -9.58 12.63 -14.15
C SER A 72 -9.23 13.85 -14.98
N LEU A 73 -8.41 14.77 -14.46
CA LEU A 73 -7.97 15.96 -15.19
C LEU A 73 -7.09 15.60 -16.38
N LEU A 74 -6.08 14.73 -16.18
CA LEU A 74 -5.20 14.29 -17.26
C LEU A 74 -5.99 13.55 -18.36
N HIS A 75 -6.98 12.76 -17.98
CA HIS A 75 -7.84 12.07 -18.94
C HIS A 75 -8.76 13.05 -19.69
N TYR A 76 -9.40 13.96 -18.98
CA TYR A 76 -10.29 14.98 -19.55
C TYR A 76 -9.55 15.90 -20.54
N LEU A 77 -8.29 16.26 -20.24
CA LEU A 77 -7.44 17.08 -21.11
C LEU A 77 -6.78 16.29 -22.25
N GLY A 78 -7.01 14.97 -22.35
CA GLY A 78 -6.45 14.12 -23.39
C GLY A 78 -4.96 13.81 -23.22
N ALA A 79 -4.37 14.08 -22.06
CA ALA A 79 -2.97 13.76 -21.77
C ALA A 79 -2.76 12.26 -21.51
N VAL A 80 -3.79 11.56 -21.01
CA VAL A 80 -3.77 10.10 -20.79
C VAL A 80 -5.09 9.47 -21.22
N SER A 81 -5.06 8.22 -21.68
CA SER A 81 -6.27 7.42 -21.88
C SER A 81 -6.37 6.38 -20.77
N ILE A 82 -7.30 6.56 -19.84
CA ILE A 82 -7.54 5.62 -18.75
C ILE A 82 -8.65 4.65 -19.21
N PRO A 83 -8.41 3.33 -19.23
CA PRO A 83 -9.41 2.39 -19.67
C PRO A 83 -10.64 2.43 -18.76
N LEU A 84 -11.83 2.32 -19.37
CA LEU A 84 -13.09 2.15 -18.65
C LEU A 84 -13.05 0.82 -17.87
N SER A 85 -13.53 0.85 -16.62
CA SER A 85 -13.58 -0.31 -15.71
C SER A 85 -14.06 -1.57 -16.42
N GLY A 86 -13.20 -2.61 -16.47
CA GLY A 86 -13.53 -3.94 -17.00
C GLY A 86 -12.66 -4.41 -18.16
N ASN A 87 -12.00 -3.51 -18.88
CA ASN A 87 -11.02 -3.91 -19.90
C ASN A 87 -9.66 -4.13 -19.25
N LYS A 88 -9.21 -5.40 -19.22
CA LYS A 88 -7.83 -5.74 -18.85
C LYS A 88 -6.87 -4.97 -19.77
N TYR A 89 -5.76 -4.48 -19.21
CA TYR A 89 -4.60 -4.06 -20.01
C TYR A 89 -4.28 -5.21 -20.98
N THR A 90 -4.46 -4.99 -22.27
CA THR A 90 -3.81 -5.83 -23.28
C THR A 90 -2.38 -5.34 -23.34
N GLU A 91 -1.50 -6.08 -22.68
CA GLU A 91 -0.06 -5.88 -22.79
C GLU A 91 0.35 -6.07 -24.25
N ASN A 92 0.54 -4.96 -24.96
CA ASN A 92 1.31 -4.93 -26.18
C ASN A 92 2.43 -3.90 -26.01
N GLY A 93 3.59 -4.40 -25.58
CA GLY A 93 4.89 -3.83 -25.93
C GLY A 93 5.59 -2.96 -24.87
N ASN A 94 6.62 -3.54 -24.24
CA ASN A 94 7.94 -2.98 -23.90
C ASN A 94 8.11 -1.44 -23.83
N GLY A 95 7.30 -0.77 -23.04
CA GLY A 95 7.45 0.64 -22.70
C GLY A 95 6.76 0.93 -21.38
N ILE A 96 7.16 2.04 -20.75
CA ILE A 96 6.48 2.70 -19.62
C ILE A 96 4.96 2.48 -19.74
N ASN A 97 4.27 2.15 -18.66
CA ASN A 97 2.80 2.26 -18.59
C ASN A 97 2.44 3.75 -18.69
N SER A 98 2.67 4.39 -19.84
CA SER A 98 2.94 5.82 -19.99
C SER A 98 1.82 6.71 -19.43
N GLY A 99 0.58 6.26 -19.49
CA GLY A 99 -0.55 6.93 -18.85
C GLY A 99 -0.51 6.84 -17.32
N LEU A 100 -0.37 5.64 -16.75
CA LEU A 100 -0.37 5.44 -15.30
C LEU A 100 0.89 5.98 -14.64
N ASP A 101 2.05 5.87 -15.30
CA ASP A 101 3.31 6.40 -14.80
C ASP A 101 3.30 7.93 -14.77
N LEU A 102 2.68 8.57 -15.78
CA LEU A 102 2.42 10.01 -15.77
C LEU A 102 1.46 10.41 -14.63
N VAL A 103 0.36 9.66 -14.46
CA VAL A 103 -0.58 9.88 -13.34
C VAL A 103 0.15 9.74 -12.00
N HIS A 104 0.97 8.71 -11.82
CA HIS A 104 1.73 8.47 -10.61
C HIS A 104 2.71 9.61 -10.33
N ALA A 105 3.52 10.01 -11.31
CA ALA A 105 4.49 11.08 -11.13
C ALA A 105 3.81 12.39 -10.70
N ILE A 106 2.75 12.80 -11.42
CA ILE A 106 2.02 14.04 -11.12
C ILE A 106 1.28 13.96 -9.79
N ALA A 107 0.57 12.85 -9.53
CA ALA A 107 -0.17 12.67 -8.27
C ALA A 107 0.77 12.62 -7.07
N GLN A 108 1.93 11.97 -7.20
CA GLN A 108 2.92 11.87 -6.13
C GLN A 108 3.56 13.23 -5.85
N SER A 109 3.87 14.02 -6.88
CA SER A 109 4.35 15.40 -6.70
C SER A 109 3.31 16.29 -6.04
N ALA A 110 2.06 16.26 -6.51
CA ALA A 110 0.97 17.04 -5.91
C ALA A 110 0.76 16.67 -4.44
N HIS A 111 0.80 15.36 -4.12
CA HIS A 111 0.69 14.86 -2.76
C HIS A 111 1.86 15.31 -1.88
N CYS A 112 3.10 15.26 -2.38
CA CYS A 112 4.29 15.73 -1.67
C CYS A 112 4.25 17.24 -1.39
N ILE A 113 3.86 18.06 -2.38
CA ILE A 113 3.72 19.51 -2.23
C ILE A 113 2.65 19.82 -1.16
N ALA A 114 1.49 19.18 -1.24
CA ALA A 114 0.41 19.39 -0.27
C ALA A 114 0.77 18.91 1.15
N GLN A 115 1.58 17.86 1.28
CA GLN A 115 2.05 17.37 2.59
C GLN A 115 3.25 18.15 3.15
N GLY A 116 3.97 18.92 2.31
CA GLY A 116 5.21 19.60 2.68
C GLY A 116 6.38 18.67 2.99
N LYS A 117 6.32 17.39 2.56
CA LYS A 117 7.38 16.40 2.79
C LYS A 117 7.38 15.29 1.76
N ILE A 118 8.54 14.65 1.58
CA ILE A 118 8.67 13.45 0.75
C ILE A 118 8.35 12.22 1.60
N GLY A 119 7.14 11.68 1.44
CA GLY A 119 6.70 10.43 2.06
C GLY A 119 7.26 9.20 1.36
N SER A 120 6.87 8.01 1.84
CA SER A 120 7.21 6.73 1.24
C SER A 120 6.68 6.56 -0.18
N GLY A 121 5.53 7.16 -0.49
CA GLY A 121 4.89 7.11 -1.82
C GLY A 121 4.08 5.85 -2.12
N PHE A 122 4.08 4.87 -1.22
CA PHE A 122 3.30 3.63 -1.40
C PHE A 122 1.79 3.90 -1.47
N ASP A 123 1.33 4.98 -0.83
CA ASP A 123 -0.05 5.48 -0.82
C ASP A 123 -0.54 5.74 -2.24
N VAL A 124 0.14 6.67 -2.93
CA VAL A 124 -0.21 7.13 -4.27
C VAL A 124 0.06 6.00 -5.26
N SER A 125 1.20 5.31 -5.12
CA SER A 125 1.52 4.17 -5.96
C SER A 125 0.40 3.10 -5.92
N SER A 126 -0.12 2.74 -4.74
CA SER A 126 -1.21 1.76 -4.65
C SER A 126 -2.57 2.29 -5.16
N ALA A 127 -2.78 3.61 -5.11
CA ALA A 127 -3.96 4.24 -5.67
C ALA A 127 -3.93 4.26 -7.21
N VAL A 128 -2.74 4.23 -7.82
CA VAL A 128 -2.54 4.17 -9.28
C VAL A 128 -2.50 2.73 -9.79
N TYR A 129 -1.63 1.90 -9.22
CA TYR A 129 -1.30 0.57 -9.76
C TYR A 129 -2.07 -0.58 -9.08
N GLY A 130 -2.76 -0.31 -7.97
CA GLY A 130 -3.48 -1.32 -7.22
C GLY A 130 -2.61 -2.04 -6.17
N SER A 131 -3.03 -3.25 -5.80
CA SER A 131 -2.35 -4.09 -4.80
C SER A 131 -0.97 -4.53 -5.29
N GLN A 132 0.04 -4.37 -4.45
CA GLN A 132 1.43 -4.46 -4.87
C GLN A 132 2.41 -4.76 -3.72
N LYS A 133 3.54 -5.36 -4.07
CA LYS A 133 4.80 -5.23 -3.34
C LYS A 133 5.48 -3.94 -3.80
N TYR A 134 5.72 -3.03 -2.88
CA TYR A 134 6.25 -1.70 -3.15
C TYR A 134 7.62 -1.49 -2.51
N VAL A 135 8.57 -0.95 -3.28
CA VAL A 135 9.83 -0.36 -2.78
C VAL A 135 9.85 1.12 -3.13
N ARG A 136 10.14 1.96 -2.13
CA ARG A 136 10.14 3.42 -2.24
C ARG A 136 11.16 3.94 -3.26
N PHE A 137 10.78 4.98 -4.01
CA PHE A 137 11.71 5.74 -4.88
C PHE A 137 12.77 6.51 -4.08
N SER A 138 13.92 6.75 -4.70
CA SER A 138 14.97 7.61 -4.18
C SER A 138 14.47 9.05 -3.98
N PRO A 139 14.57 9.64 -2.76
CA PRO A 139 14.01 10.97 -2.48
C PRO A 139 14.47 12.10 -3.42
N GLN A 140 15.64 11.92 -4.07
CA GLN A 140 16.21 12.83 -5.06
C GLN A 140 15.27 13.10 -6.24
N VAL A 141 14.40 12.15 -6.57
CA VAL A 141 13.41 12.27 -7.66
C VAL A 141 12.44 13.43 -7.43
N LEU A 142 12.19 13.81 -6.17
CA LEU A 142 11.22 14.84 -5.80
C LEU A 142 11.83 16.05 -5.10
N THR A 143 13.15 16.24 -5.14
CA THR A 143 13.80 17.37 -4.48
C THR A 143 13.30 18.72 -5.02
N SER A 144 13.02 18.83 -6.32
CA SER A 144 12.47 20.06 -6.93
C SER A 144 11.09 20.43 -6.40
N THR A 145 10.31 19.47 -5.88
CA THR A 145 8.96 19.72 -5.34
C THR A 145 8.96 20.32 -3.93
N GLN A 146 10.14 20.44 -3.29
CA GLN A 146 10.26 21.08 -1.98
C GLN A 146 10.39 22.60 -2.06
N ASP A 147 10.63 23.16 -3.25
CA ASP A 147 10.60 24.60 -3.48
C ASP A 147 9.14 25.08 -3.43
N SER A 148 8.81 25.91 -2.43
CA SER A 148 7.46 26.40 -2.16
C SER A 148 6.99 27.49 -3.14
N SER A 149 7.80 27.80 -4.16
CA SER A 149 7.45 28.77 -5.20
C SER A 149 6.53 28.16 -6.27
N TRP A 150 5.21 28.28 -6.05
CA TRP A 150 4.16 27.94 -7.03
C TRP A 150 4.34 28.61 -8.41
N ARG A 151 5.19 29.64 -8.51
CA ARG A 151 5.52 30.32 -9.77
C ARG A 151 6.34 29.46 -10.74
N ARG A 152 6.95 28.36 -10.25
CA ARG A 152 7.80 27.45 -11.04
C ARG A 152 7.14 26.11 -11.34
N LEU A 153 5.83 25.98 -11.14
CA LEU A 153 5.11 24.72 -11.35
C LEU A 153 5.39 24.04 -12.72
N PRO A 154 5.43 24.76 -13.86
CA PRO A 154 5.74 24.12 -15.14
C PRO A 154 7.15 23.52 -15.19
N GLU A 155 8.14 24.22 -14.61
CA GLU A 155 9.52 23.74 -14.50
C GLU A 155 9.61 22.52 -13.58
N ILE A 156 8.97 22.59 -12.39
CA ILE A 156 8.93 21.49 -11.42
C ILE A 156 8.33 20.24 -12.05
N VAL A 157 7.20 20.37 -12.75
CA VAL A 157 6.56 19.24 -13.46
C VAL A 157 7.49 18.70 -14.54
N SER A 158 8.08 19.57 -15.38
CA SER A 158 9.03 19.15 -16.42
C SER A 158 10.22 18.39 -15.84
N ASP A 159 10.78 18.85 -14.73
CA ASP A 159 11.91 18.21 -14.06
C ASP A 159 11.53 16.84 -13.50
N VAL A 160 10.40 16.75 -12.79
CA VAL A 160 9.90 15.47 -12.23
C VAL A 160 9.65 14.44 -13.33
N LEU A 161 9.09 14.86 -14.47
CA LEU A 161 8.81 13.97 -15.59
C LEU A 161 10.07 13.49 -16.31
N LYS A 162 11.18 14.23 -16.19
CA LYS A 162 12.50 13.82 -16.72
C LYS A 162 13.27 12.91 -15.77
N GLN A 163 12.91 12.87 -14.48
CA GLN A 163 13.60 12.03 -13.50
C GLN A 163 13.38 10.55 -13.78
N LYS A 164 14.41 9.74 -13.49
CA LYS A 164 14.28 8.28 -13.49
C LYS A 164 13.68 7.83 -12.16
N TRP A 165 12.39 7.57 -12.18
CA TRP A 165 11.69 6.96 -11.04
C TRP A 165 12.17 5.52 -10.84
N ASP A 166 12.81 5.26 -9.70
CA ASP A 166 13.45 3.98 -9.36
C ASP A 166 12.67 3.19 -8.28
N HIS A 167 11.40 3.53 -8.07
CA HIS A 167 10.51 2.70 -7.25
C HIS A 167 10.27 1.34 -7.93
N GLU A 168 9.96 0.34 -7.12
CA GLU A 168 9.53 -0.96 -7.62
C GLU A 168 8.09 -1.22 -7.19
N ASN A 169 7.24 -1.59 -8.13
CA ASN A 169 5.85 -1.97 -7.92
C ASN A 169 5.57 -3.32 -8.60
N LYS A 170 5.61 -4.41 -7.84
CA LYS A 170 5.28 -5.74 -8.37
C LYS A 170 3.84 -6.10 -7.95
N PRO A 171 2.95 -6.48 -8.88
CA PRO A 171 1.58 -6.87 -8.53
C PRO A 171 1.56 -7.93 -7.44
N PHE A 172 0.63 -7.78 -6.48
CA PHE A 172 0.49 -8.69 -5.36
C PHE A 172 -0.99 -8.89 -5.03
N SER A 173 -1.40 -10.15 -4.83
CA SER A 173 -2.75 -10.52 -4.42
C SER A 173 -2.72 -11.37 -3.16
N LEU A 174 -3.76 -11.24 -2.33
CA LEU A 174 -4.00 -12.22 -1.28
C LEU A 174 -4.36 -13.58 -1.91
N PRO A 175 -3.95 -14.70 -1.29
CA PRO A 175 -4.40 -16.01 -1.70
C PRO A 175 -5.93 -16.11 -1.72
N PRO A 176 -6.53 -16.87 -2.65
CA PRO A 176 -7.96 -17.10 -2.68
C PRO A 176 -8.47 -17.66 -1.34
N PHE A 177 -9.71 -17.34 -0.99
CA PHE A 177 -10.36 -17.73 0.27
C PHE A 177 -9.80 -17.11 1.55
N LEU A 178 -8.75 -16.28 1.48
CA LEU A 178 -8.27 -15.52 2.62
C LEU A 178 -8.94 -14.13 2.65
N THR A 179 -9.55 -13.78 3.77
CA THR A 179 -10.20 -12.49 3.98
C THR A 179 -9.41 -11.62 4.94
N LEU A 180 -9.16 -10.37 4.56
CA LEU A 180 -8.54 -9.38 5.44
C LEU A 180 -9.60 -8.61 6.23
N LEU A 181 -9.62 -8.76 7.55
CA LEU A 181 -10.46 -7.93 8.41
C LEU A 181 -9.71 -6.68 8.84
N LEU A 182 -10.38 -5.52 8.79
CA LEU A 182 -9.86 -4.24 9.26
C LEU A 182 -10.67 -3.77 10.46
N GLY A 183 -9.99 -3.54 11.58
CA GLY A 183 -10.58 -2.96 12.79
C GLY A 183 -10.06 -1.55 13.01
N GLU A 184 -10.96 -0.57 13.09
CA GLU A 184 -10.64 0.80 13.50
C GLU A 184 -10.85 0.93 15.02
N PRO A 185 -9.84 1.36 15.81
CA PRO A 185 -9.95 1.47 17.26
C PRO A 185 -10.82 2.64 17.78
N GLY A 186 -11.59 3.31 16.92
CA GLY A 186 -12.66 4.25 17.28
C GLY A 186 -12.23 5.67 17.68
N THR A 187 -11.10 5.88 18.37
CA THR A 187 -10.66 7.22 18.80
C THR A 187 -9.16 7.44 18.69
N GLY A 188 -8.77 8.55 18.06
CA GLY A 188 -7.40 9.07 18.04
C GLY A 188 -6.57 8.55 16.87
N GLY A 189 -6.59 9.28 15.75
CA GLY A 189 -5.60 9.08 14.70
C GLY A 189 -4.19 9.36 15.25
N SER A 190 -3.27 8.40 15.13
CA SER A 190 -1.89 8.60 15.55
C SER A 190 -1.19 9.61 14.63
N SER A 191 -0.53 10.62 15.21
CA SER A 191 0.29 11.56 14.43
C SER A 191 1.53 10.86 13.86
N THR A 192 1.39 10.32 12.65
CA THR A 192 2.43 9.57 11.92
C THR A 192 3.80 10.29 11.89
N PRO A 193 3.90 11.63 11.70
CA PRO A 193 5.19 12.32 11.73
C PRO A 193 5.92 12.23 13.08
N SER A 194 5.18 12.35 14.20
CA SER A 194 5.76 12.28 15.55
C SER A 194 6.33 10.89 15.83
N MET A 195 5.59 9.84 15.48
CA MET A 195 6.02 8.45 15.70
C MET A 195 7.28 8.11 14.90
N VAL A 196 7.35 8.50 13.62
CA VAL A 196 8.54 8.29 12.79
C VAL A 196 9.75 9.03 13.37
N GLY A 197 9.55 10.25 13.86
CA GLY A 197 10.61 11.02 14.52
C GLY A 197 11.15 10.33 15.77
N SER A 198 10.28 9.77 16.61
CA SER A 198 10.68 9.02 17.81
C SER A 198 11.44 7.73 17.48
N VAL A 199 10.98 6.96 16.48
CA VAL A 199 11.68 5.75 16.02
C VAL A 199 13.09 6.09 15.53
N LYS A 200 13.24 7.16 14.74
CA LYS A 200 14.57 7.62 14.28
C LYS A 200 15.48 8.06 15.42
N LYS A 201 14.93 8.77 16.41
CA LYS A 201 15.70 9.16 17.60
C LYS A 201 16.20 7.93 18.35
N TRP A 202 15.35 6.92 18.51
CA TRP A 202 15.73 5.66 19.14
C TRP A 202 16.82 4.92 18.36
N GLN A 203 16.68 4.81 17.04
CA GLN A 203 17.70 4.19 16.18
C GLN A 203 19.09 4.83 16.35
N ASN A 204 19.13 6.16 16.49
CA ASN A 204 20.38 6.88 16.72
C ASN A 204 20.93 6.69 18.14
N SER A 205 20.07 6.56 19.15
CA SER A 205 20.49 6.40 20.55
C SER A 205 20.95 4.97 20.88
N ASP A 206 20.39 3.96 20.21
CA ASP A 206 20.76 2.55 20.40
C ASP A 206 20.84 1.83 19.03
N PRO A 207 21.94 2.05 18.28
CA PRO A 207 22.08 1.48 16.93
C PRO A 207 22.10 -0.04 16.91
N THR A 208 22.67 -0.69 17.92
CA THR A 208 22.82 -2.15 17.95
C THR A 208 21.47 -2.84 18.11
N THR A 209 20.73 -2.51 19.17
CA THR A 209 19.41 -3.11 19.44
C THR A 209 18.42 -2.76 18.33
N SER A 210 18.47 -1.51 17.86
CA SER A 210 17.56 -1.08 16.79
C SER A 210 17.81 -1.81 15.49
N GLN A 211 19.08 -2.00 15.09
CA GLN A 211 19.44 -2.76 13.89
C GLN A 211 18.99 -4.22 13.99
N GLU A 212 19.15 -4.87 15.15
CA GLU A 212 18.70 -6.25 15.37
C GLU A 212 17.18 -6.40 15.22
N ILE A 213 16.40 -5.52 15.87
CA ILE A 213 14.93 -5.53 15.75
C ILE A 213 14.51 -5.22 14.31
N TRP A 214 15.19 -4.29 13.65
CA TRP A 214 14.92 -3.91 12.27
C TRP A 214 15.14 -5.07 11.31
N GLN A 215 16.24 -5.82 11.48
CA GLN A 215 16.54 -7.00 10.66
C GLN A 215 15.51 -8.11 10.90
N LYS A 216 15.19 -8.43 12.16
CA LYS A 216 14.18 -9.44 12.50
C LYS A 216 12.80 -9.10 11.93
N LEU A 217 12.44 -7.81 11.93
CA LEU A 217 11.20 -7.33 11.31
C LEU A 217 11.25 -7.47 9.78
N ALA A 218 12.38 -7.15 9.14
CA ALA A 218 12.57 -7.34 7.71
C ALA A 218 12.49 -8.82 7.29
N ASP A 219 13.09 -9.71 8.07
CA ASP A 219 13.07 -11.15 7.86
C ASP A 219 11.65 -11.70 8.00
N SER A 220 10.93 -11.28 9.05
CA SER A 220 9.51 -11.65 9.26
C SER A 220 8.61 -11.17 8.11
N ASN A 221 8.84 -9.95 7.61
CA ASN A 221 8.10 -9.41 6.46
C ASN A 221 8.36 -10.22 5.18
N SER A 222 9.62 -10.62 4.97
CA SER A 222 10.03 -11.43 3.82
C SER A 222 9.46 -12.84 3.89
N LEU A 223 9.43 -13.43 5.09
CA LEU A 223 8.79 -14.72 5.34
C LEU A 223 7.29 -14.66 5.04
N LEU A 224 6.59 -13.63 5.52
CA LEU A 224 5.16 -13.44 5.23
C LEU A 224 4.91 -13.35 3.72
N GLU A 225 5.70 -12.55 3.00
CA GLU A 225 5.60 -12.42 1.54
C GLU A 225 5.76 -13.78 0.85
N LEU A 226 6.78 -14.55 1.25
CA LEU A 226 7.08 -15.86 0.68
C LEU A 226 5.91 -16.83 0.90
N GLN A 227 5.36 -16.89 2.11
CA GLN A 227 4.27 -17.83 2.41
C GLN A 227 2.97 -17.46 1.69
N LEU A 228 2.64 -16.17 1.59
CA LEU A 228 1.48 -15.72 0.79
C LEU A 228 1.66 -16.04 -0.70
N LYS A 229 2.89 -15.94 -1.23
CA LYS A 229 3.19 -16.37 -2.61
C LYS A 229 3.04 -17.87 -2.79
N ASN A 230 3.51 -18.67 -1.83
CA ASN A 230 3.33 -20.12 -1.85
C ASN A 230 1.85 -20.51 -1.83
N LEU A 231 1.04 -19.86 -0.98
CA LEU A 231 -0.41 -20.10 -0.92
C LEU A 231 -1.11 -19.73 -2.24
N ASN A 232 -0.74 -18.60 -2.87
CA ASN A 232 -1.22 -18.28 -4.22
C ASN A 232 -0.82 -19.37 -5.22
N LYS A 233 0.43 -19.85 -5.19
CA LYS A 233 0.90 -20.92 -6.07
C LYS A 233 0.10 -22.21 -5.86
N TYR A 234 -0.11 -22.65 -4.63
CA TYR A 234 -0.92 -23.84 -4.33
C TYR A 234 -2.37 -23.68 -4.79
N SER A 235 -2.94 -22.47 -4.69
CA SER A 235 -4.29 -22.21 -5.19
C SER A 235 -4.41 -22.34 -6.72
N LEU A 236 -3.32 -22.13 -7.46
CA LEU A 236 -3.28 -22.27 -8.91
C LEU A 236 -2.96 -23.71 -9.32
N ASP A 237 -1.94 -24.31 -8.71
CA ASP A 237 -1.42 -25.63 -9.09
C ASP A 237 -2.29 -26.79 -8.55
N HIS A 238 -2.95 -26.59 -7.39
CA HIS A 238 -3.67 -27.62 -6.65
C HIS A 238 -5.00 -27.09 -6.08
N TYR A 239 -5.82 -26.44 -6.92
CA TYR A 239 -7.02 -25.70 -6.49
C TYR A 239 -7.98 -26.51 -5.60
N ASP A 240 -8.33 -27.74 -5.96
CA ASP A 240 -9.30 -28.55 -5.19
C ASP A 240 -8.76 -28.93 -3.80
N SER A 241 -7.50 -29.38 -3.74
CA SER A 241 -6.83 -29.66 -2.46
C SER A 241 -6.70 -28.39 -1.61
N TYR A 242 -6.29 -27.28 -2.23
CA TYR A 242 -6.19 -25.98 -1.57
C TYR A 242 -7.54 -25.56 -0.97
N LYS A 243 -8.60 -25.55 -1.77
CA LYS A 243 -9.94 -25.19 -1.32
C LYS A 243 -10.43 -26.10 -0.19
N HIS A 244 -10.21 -27.41 -0.30
CA HIS A 244 -10.58 -28.37 0.74
C HIS A 244 -9.87 -28.05 2.06
N VAL A 245 -8.55 -27.85 2.02
CA VAL A 245 -7.73 -27.54 3.21
C VAL A 245 -8.14 -26.21 3.83
N ILE A 246 -8.24 -25.11 3.06
CA ILE A 246 -8.67 -23.81 3.61
C ILE A 246 -10.06 -23.93 4.27
N THR A 247 -10.99 -24.62 3.61
CA THR A 247 -12.35 -24.81 4.13
C THR A 247 -12.37 -25.63 5.42
N ALA A 248 -11.53 -26.66 5.54
CA ALA A 248 -11.40 -27.46 6.76
C ALA A 248 -10.74 -26.66 7.89
N CYS A 249 -9.62 -25.98 7.61
CA CYS A 249 -8.89 -25.16 8.57
C CYS A 249 -9.73 -24.01 9.15
N SER A 250 -10.60 -23.38 8.36
CA SER A 250 -11.44 -22.27 8.82
C SER A 250 -12.43 -22.64 9.94
N ARG A 251 -12.70 -23.93 10.15
CA ARG A 251 -13.63 -24.45 11.17
C ARG A 251 -12.94 -24.91 12.45
N LEU A 252 -11.61 -24.87 12.49
CA LEU A 252 -10.80 -25.47 13.56
C LEU A 252 -9.77 -24.49 14.09
N PRO A 253 -9.38 -24.61 15.37
CA PRO A 253 -8.26 -23.85 15.90
C PRO A 253 -6.96 -24.28 15.20
N TYR A 254 -6.04 -23.33 15.06
CA TYR A 254 -4.78 -23.52 14.32
C TYR A 254 -3.93 -24.71 14.77
N ASN A 255 -4.01 -25.07 16.06
CA ASN A 255 -3.28 -26.21 16.63
C ASN A 255 -3.69 -27.54 16.01
N ASN A 256 -4.92 -27.65 15.48
CA ASN A 256 -5.47 -28.90 14.96
C ASN A 256 -5.35 -28.99 13.43
N TRP A 257 -4.79 -27.98 12.76
CA TRP A 257 -4.78 -27.95 11.29
C TRP A 257 -3.95 -29.07 10.67
N ILE A 258 -2.85 -29.47 11.32
CA ILE A 258 -1.95 -30.50 10.77
C ILE A 258 -2.56 -31.90 10.81
N GLU A 259 -3.41 -32.17 11.80
CA GLU A 259 -4.07 -33.47 11.99
C GLU A 259 -5.18 -33.72 10.97
N MET A 260 -5.64 -32.67 10.28
CA MET A 260 -6.74 -32.73 9.31
C MET A 260 -6.31 -33.16 7.91
N VAL A 261 -5.00 -33.17 7.63
CA VAL A 261 -4.46 -33.47 6.31
C VAL A 261 -3.74 -34.81 6.34
N SER A 262 -3.99 -35.62 5.31
CA SER A 262 -3.39 -36.96 5.16
C SER A 262 -2.50 -37.09 3.92
N ASP A 263 -2.55 -36.11 3.02
CA ASP A 263 -1.75 -36.05 1.80
C ASP A 263 -0.63 -35.00 1.89
N GLN A 264 0.44 -35.22 1.12
CA GLN A 264 1.63 -34.37 1.14
C GLN A 264 1.35 -32.92 0.71
N VAL A 265 0.43 -32.71 -0.23
CA VAL A 265 0.08 -31.36 -0.72
C VAL A 265 -0.67 -30.59 0.37
N GLY A 266 -1.64 -31.24 1.02
CA GLY A 266 -2.35 -30.68 2.17
C GLY A 266 -1.41 -30.30 3.31
N GLU A 267 -0.43 -31.15 3.62
CA GLU A 267 0.59 -30.86 4.64
C GLU A 267 1.41 -29.60 4.29
N LEU A 268 1.81 -29.43 3.03
CA LEU A 268 2.53 -28.23 2.58
C LEU A 268 1.67 -26.96 2.68
N ILE A 269 0.39 -27.03 2.33
CA ILE A 269 -0.54 -25.90 2.45
C ILE A 269 -0.71 -25.50 3.92
N VAL A 270 -0.96 -26.46 4.82
CA VAL A 270 -1.09 -26.22 6.26
C VAL A 270 0.19 -25.63 6.85
N LYS A 271 1.36 -26.15 6.47
CA LYS A 271 2.66 -25.59 6.88
C LYS A 271 2.80 -24.14 6.45
N SER A 272 2.41 -23.79 5.22
CA SER A 272 2.42 -22.40 4.74
C SER A 272 1.41 -21.51 5.47
N LEU A 273 0.23 -22.00 5.84
CA LEU A 273 -0.74 -21.26 6.67
C LEU A 273 -0.20 -20.99 8.07
N LEU A 274 0.38 -22.00 8.73
CA LEU A 274 0.97 -21.86 10.05
C LEU A 274 2.16 -20.89 10.03
N ALA A 275 3.03 -20.99 9.03
CA ALA A 275 4.15 -20.06 8.84
C ALA A 275 3.67 -18.63 8.55
N THR A 276 2.58 -18.46 7.78
CA THR A 276 1.94 -17.15 7.56
C THR A 276 1.47 -16.56 8.89
N ARG A 277 0.75 -17.35 9.70
CA ARG A 277 0.27 -16.93 11.02
C ARG A 277 1.43 -16.53 11.94
N GLU A 278 2.47 -17.35 12.00
CA GLU A 278 3.65 -17.08 12.82
C GLU A 278 4.37 -15.80 12.39
N ALA A 279 4.53 -15.58 11.08
CA ALA A 279 5.10 -14.33 10.57
C ALA A 279 4.29 -13.10 11.01
N PHE A 280 2.96 -13.14 10.98
CA PHE A 280 2.13 -12.04 11.52
C PHE A 280 2.38 -11.78 13.01
N LEU A 281 2.49 -12.84 13.81
CA LEU A 281 2.76 -12.71 15.25
C LEU A 281 4.14 -12.12 15.51
N GLN A 282 5.16 -12.54 14.77
CA GLN A 282 6.52 -12.00 14.88
C GLN A 282 6.60 -10.54 14.46
N ILE A 283 5.98 -10.17 13.33
CA ILE A 283 5.87 -8.77 12.89
C ILE A 283 5.22 -7.92 13.98
N ARG A 284 4.10 -8.39 14.54
CA ARG A 284 3.41 -7.71 15.64
C ARG A 284 4.31 -7.57 16.87
N HIS A 285 5.01 -8.63 17.25
CA HIS A 285 5.92 -8.64 18.39
C HIS A 285 7.02 -7.59 18.23
N PHE A 286 7.75 -7.61 17.10
CA PHE A 286 8.85 -6.68 16.86
C PHE A 286 8.38 -5.22 16.69
N LEU A 287 7.19 -4.99 16.11
CA LEU A 287 6.59 -3.65 16.08
C LEU A 287 6.26 -3.13 17.49
N CYS A 288 5.78 -4.01 18.39
CA CYS A 288 5.55 -3.65 19.79
C CYS A 288 6.86 -3.36 20.53
N GLU A 289 7.90 -4.17 20.34
CA GLU A 289 9.21 -3.93 20.95
C GLU A 289 9.82 -2.61 20.48
N MET A 290 9.82 -2.35 19.16
CA MET A 290 10.22 -1.08 18.59
C MET A 290 9.43 0.09 19.18
N GLY A 291 8.10 -0.06 19.33
CA GLY A 291 7.25 0.96 19.93
C GLY A 291 7.63 1.28 21.38
N LYS A 292 7.85 0.25 22.20
CA LYS A 292 8.31 0.39 23.60
C LYS A 292 9.65 1.11 23.68
N ASN A 293 10.62 0.68 22.87
CA ASN A 293 11.96 1.26 22.88
C ASN A 293 11.99 2.70 22.34
N ALA A 294 11.11 3.02 21.37
CA ALA A 294 10.97 4.38 20.84
C ALA A 294 10.09 5.31 21.70
N GLY A 295 9.48 4.81 22.78
CA GLY A 295 8.55 5.58 23.61
C GLY A 295 7.27 5.98 22.86
N VAL A 296 6.84 5.17 21.89
CA VAL A 296 5.66 5.44 21.06
C VAL A 296 4.58 4.41 21.38
N PRO A 297 3.32 4.84 21.63
CA PRO A 297 2.21 3.91 21.73
C PRO A 297 1.95 3.33 20.33
N VAL A 298 2.61 2.21 20.02
CA VAL A 298 2.24 1.38 18.87
C VAL A 298 1.00 0.61 19.29
N SER A 299 -0.14 1.31 19.39
CA SER A 299 -1.44 0.66 19.38
C SER A 299 -1.61 0.09 17.98
N LEU A 300 -1.59 -1.24 17.88
CA LEU A 300 -1.73 -1.97 16.63
C LEU A 300 -3.05 -1.59 15.94
N SER A 301 -2.99 -0.63 15.03
CA SER A 301 -4.14 -0.16 14.24
C SER A 301 -4.47 -1.09 13.08
N LEU A 302 -3.88 -2.28 13.01
CA LEU A 302 -4.11 -3.24 11.94
C LEU A 302 -4.11 -4.66 12.52
N PHE A 303 -5.25 -5.08 13.06
CA PHE A 303 -5.50 -6.49 13.34
C PHE A 303 -5.81 -7.20 12.03
N TYR A 304 -4.81 -7.75 11.37
CA TYR A 304 -5.02 -8.63 10.23
C TYR A 304 -5.26 -10.04 10.72
N PHE A 305 -6.53 -10.44 10.80
CA PHE A 305 -6.87 -11.85 10.77
C PHE A 305 -7.10 -12.21 9.30
N LEU A 306 -6.33 -13.19 8.81
CA LEU A 306 -6.67 -13.92 7.59
C LEU A 306 -7.51 -15.11 8.04
N PHE A 307 -8.79 -15.11 7.68
CA PHE A 307 -9.66 -16.28 7.74
C PHE A 307 -9.86 -16.82 6.33
#